data_AF-A0A378A4T3-F1
#
_entry.id   AF-A0A378A4T3-F1
#
_cell.length_a   1.000
_cell.length_b   1.000
_cell.length_c   1.000
_cell.angle_alpha   90.00
_cell.angle_beta   90.00
_cell.angle_gamma   90.00
#
_symmetry.space_group_name_H-M   'P 1'
#
loop_
_entity.id
_entity.type
_entity.pdbx_description
1 polymer ?
#
loop_
_entity_poly.entity_id
_entity_poly.type
_entity_poly.pdbx_seq_one_letter_code
_entity_poly.pdbx_strand_id
1 'polypeptide(L)' 'MNRSASILDRHKLELTLLEMARQGGEGVDGRTLYTIRNGVAQVLQAKERHRRRMNVPAYQWKKPAAPRR' A
#
# COMPACT_ATOMS: atom_id res chain seq x y z
N MET A 1 -6.97 -16.68 7.94
CA MET A 1 -7.37 -15.51 7.10
C MET A 1 -6.13 -15.04 6.35
N ASN A 2 -5.87 -15.62 5.18
CA ASN A 2 -4.56 -15.55 4.51
C ASN A 2 -4.34 -14.17 3.88
N ARG A 3 -3.61 -13.31 4.58
CA ARG A 3 -2.96 -12.16 3.94
C ARG A 3 -1.88 -12.74 3.05
N SER A 4 -2.11 -12.69 1.74
CA SER A 4 -1.10 -13.04 0.74
C SER A 4 0.23 -12.40 1.14
N ALA A 5 1.25 -13.22 1.40
CA ALA A 5 2.60 -12.76 1.62
C ALA A 5 3.08 -12.10 0.32
N SER A 6 2.83 -10.80 0.21
CA SER A 6 3.49 -9.94 -0.74
C SER A 6 4.99 -10.05 -0.48
N ILE A 7 5.79 -10.25 -1.53
CA ILE A 7 7.26 -10.31 -1.46
C ILE A 7 7.91 -9.14 -0.70
N LEU A 8 7.17 -8.05 -0.52
CA LEU A 8 7.46 -7.00 0.46
C LEU A 8 6.53 -7.12 1.66
N ASP A 9 7.07 -7.59 2.78
CA ASP A 9 6.43 -7.48 4.08
C ASP A 9 6.56 -6.03 4.60
N ARG A 10 5.43 -5.47 5.03
CA ARG A 10 5.35 -4.08 5.50
C ARG A 10 6.31 -3.82 6.65
N HIS A 11 6.38 -4.76 7.61
CA HIS A 11 7.19 -4.58 8.80
C HIS A 11 8.69 -4.60 8.46
N LYS A 12 9.12 -5.49 7.55
CA LYS A 12 10.49 -5.46 7.02
C LYS A 12 10.84 -4.13 6.36
N LEU A 13 9.95 -3.57 5.54
CA LEU A 13 10.15 -2.26 4.91
C LEU A 13 10.30 -1.13 5.92
N GLU A 14 9.42 -1.07 6.92
CA GLU A 14 9.47 -0.06 7.97
C GLU A 14 10.79 -0.17 8.76
N LEU A 15 11.21 -1.37 9.15
CA LEU A 15 12.49 -1.60 9.84
C LEU A 15 13.71 -1.19 9.00
N THR A 16 13.73 -1.54 7.71
CA THR A 16 14.84 -1.17 6.82
C THR A 16 14.95 0.34 6.68
N LEU A 17 13.84 1.06 6.51
CA LEU A 17 13.85 2.53 6.42
C LEU A 17 14.26 3.19 7.74
N LEU A 18 13.87 2.60 8.88
CA LEU A 18 14.31 3.07 10.18
C LEU A 18 15.82 2.92 10.37
N GLU A 19 16.37 1.79 9.94
CA GLU A 19 17.81 1.55 10.04
C GLU A 19 18.60 2.49 9.11
N MET A 20 18.10 2.74 7.90
CA MET A 20 18.67 3.76 7.01
C MET A 20 18.66 5.16 7.65
N ALA A 21 17.57 5.53 8.33
CA ALA A 21 17.48 6.82 9.02
C ALA A 21 18.50 6.92 10.17
N ARG A 22 18.68 5.85 10.96
CA ARG A 22 19.69 5.79 12.02
C ARG A 22 21.11 5.94 11.49
N GLN A 23 21.42 5.25 10.40
CA GLN A 23 22.73 5.32 9.75
C GLN A 23 23.03 6.71 9.18
N GLY A 24 21.99 7.48 8.84
CA GLY A 24 22.11 8.86 8.38
C GLY A 24 22.45 9.89 9.47
N GLY A 25 22.54 9.49 10.75
CA GLY A 25 22.87 10.38 11.86
C GLY A 25 21.71 11.29 12.32
N GLU A 26 20.54 11.18 11.70
CA GLU A 26 19.32 11.84 12.12
C GLU A 26 18.71 11.09 13.32
N GLY A 27 18.32 11.82 14.36
CA GLY A 27 17.63 11.23 15.51
C GLY A 27 16.29 10.63 15.08
N VAL A 28 16.06 9.35 15.35
CA VAL A 28 14.76 8.72 15.08
C VAL A 28 13.73 9.24 16.08
N ASP A 29 13.07 10.33 15.72
CA ASP A 29 12.02 10.95 16.50
C ASP A 29 10.62 10.40 16.12
N GLY A 30 9.59 10.83 16.85
CA GLY A 30 8.21 10.42 16.59
C GLY A 30 7.73 10.82 15.18
N ARG A 31 8.23 11.93 14.63
CA ARG A 31 7.90 12.38 13.28
C ARG A 31 8.47 11.44 12.21
N THR A 32 9.69 10.96 12.41
CA THR A 32 10.37 10.00 11.54
C THR A 32 9.61 8.68 11.51
N LEU A 33 9.24 8.16 12.68
CA LEU A 33 8.41 6.95 12.79
C LEU A 33 7.08 7.11 12.04
N TYR A 34 6.41 8.24 12.23
CA TYR A 34 5.14 8.53 11.58
C TYR A 34 5.29 8.64 10.05
N THR A 35 6.34 9.30 9.59
CA THR A 35 6.62 9.51 8.16
C THR A 35 6.86 8.18 7.46
N ILE A 36 7.72 7.33 8.03
CA ILE A 36 8.02 6.00 7.49
C ILE A 36 6.76 5.15 7.43
N ARG A 37 6.00 5.07 8.53
CA ARG A 37 4.77 4.25 8.60
C ARG A 37 3.74 4.64 7.55
N ASN A 38 3.50 5.94 7.38
CA ASN A 38 2.54 6.43 6.41
C ASN A 38 3.06 6.32 4.97
N GLY A 39 4.33 6.62 4.73
CA GLY A 39 4.95 6.46 3.42
C GLY A 39 4.87 5.02 2.92
N VAL A 40 5.26 4.05 3.75
CA VAL A 40 5.17 2.62 3.41
C VAL A 40 3.71 2.21 3.14
N ALA A 41 2.76 2.64 3.98
CA ALA A 41 1.35 2.33 3.78
C ALA A 41 0.81 2.90 2.45
N GLN A 42 1.16 4.14 2.10
CA GLN A 42 0.74 4.78 0.86
C GLN A 42 1.30 4.07 -0.37
N VAL A 43 2.59 3.71 -0.37
CA VAL A 43 3.23 3.00 -1.49
C VAL A 43 2.61 1.63 -1.69
N LEU A 44 2.38 0.86 -0.62
CA LEU A 44 1.74 -0.45 -0.71
C LEU A 44 0.30 -0.36 -1.24
N GLN A 45 -0.46 0.65 -0.80
CA GLN A 45 -1.80 0.90 -1.33
C GLN A 45 -1.77 1.30 -2.81
N ALA A 46 -0.81 2.13 -3.22
CA ALA A 46 -0.64 2.51 -4.62
C ALA A 46 -0.30 1.31 -5.51
N LYS A 47 0.61 0.44 -5.05
CA LYS A 47 0.95 -0.83 -5.72
C LYS A 47 -0.26 -1.74 -5.86
N GLU A 48 -1.03 -1.92 -4.78
CA GLU A 48 -2.23 -2.75 -4.81
C GLU A 48 -3.32 -2.16 -5.72
N ARG A 49 -3.49 -0.84 -5.72
CA ARG A 49 -4.39 -0.14 -6.65
C ARG A 49 -3.97 -0.37 -8.10
N HIS A 50 -2.68 -0.26 -8.39
CA HIS A 50 -2.15 -0.54 -9.73
C HIS A 50 -2.41 -1.99 -10.14
N ARG A 51 -2.09 -2.97 -9.27
CA ARG A 51 -2.38 -4.39 -9.50
C ARG A 51 -3.86 -4.64 -9.77
N ARG A 52 -4.76 -4.01 -9.01
CA ARG A 52 -6.21 -4.11 -9.23
C ARG A 52 -6.59 -3.56 -10.59
N ARG A 53 -6.11 -2.37 -10.96
CA ARG A 53 -6.39 -1.76 -12.27
C ARG A 53 -5.94 -2.64 -13.44
N MET A 54 -4.76 -3.25 -13.36
CA MET A 54 -4.25 -4.12 -14.42
C MET A 54 -5.02 -5.44 -14.55
N ASN A 55 -5.68 -5.90 -13.48
CA ASN A 55 -6.44 -7.15 -13.47
C ASN A 55 -7.96 -6.94 -13.61
N VAL A 56 -8.42 -5.70 -13.79
CA VAL A 56 -9.85 -5.42 -13.96
C VAL A 56 -10.29 -5.90 -15.35
N PRO A 57 -11.36 -6.70 -15.46
CA PRO A 57 -11.90 -7.08 -16.76
C PRO A 57 -12.42 -5.85 -17.51
N ALA A 58 -12.47 -5.94 -18.84
CA ALA A 58 -13.03 -4.87 -19.66
C ALA A 58 -14.44 -4.48 -19.17
N TYR A 59 -14.70 -3.18 -19.07
CA TYR A 59 -16.01 -2.68 -18.68
C TYR A 59 -17.08 -3.16 -19.68
N GLN A 60 -18.15 -3.77 -19.16
CA GLN A 60 -19.31 -4.15 -19.95
C GLN A 60 -20.54 -3.45 -19.36
N TRP A 61 -21.16 -2.58 -20.16
CA TRP A 61 -22.45 -2.00 -19.80
C TRP A 61 -23.51 -3.09 -19.79
N LYS A 62 -24.11 -3.34 -18.63
CA LYS A 62 -25.26 -4.25 -18.49
C LYS A 62 -26.52 -3.44 -18.42
N LYS A 63 -27.44 -3.69 -19.36
CA LYS A 63 -28.77 -3.08 -19.35
C LYS A 63 -29.47 -3.44 -18.02
N PRO A 64 -29.94 -2.46 -17.24
CA PRO A 64 -30.68 -2.73 -16.01
C PRO A 64 -31.91 -3.59 -16.32
N ALA A 65 -32.16 -4.63 -15.50
CA ALA A 65 -33.25 -5.57 -15.71
C ALA A 65 -34.64 -4.95 -15.47
N ALA A 66 -34.73 -3.92 -14.63
CA ALA A 66 -35.96 -3.18 -14.37
C ALA A 66 -35.69 -1.66 -14.42
N PRO A 67 -36.65 -0.85 -14.87
CA PRO A 67 -36.60 0.60 -14.68
C PRO A 67 -36.50 0.90 -13.17
N ARG A 68 -35.57 1.77 -12.77
CA ARG A 68 -35.60 2.35 -11.42
C ARG A 68 -36.89 3.16 -11.32
N ARG A 69 -37.87 2.65 -10.57
CA ARG A 69 -39.05 3.40 -10.13
C ARG A 69 -38.71 4.17 -8.86
#